data_AF-A0A4U8V4Q9-F1
#
_entry.id   AF-A0A4U8V4Q9-F1
#
_cell.length_a   1.000
_cell.length_b   1.000
_cell.length_c   1.000
_cell.angle_alpha   90.00
_cell.angle_beta   90.00
_cell.angle_gamma   90.00
#
_symmetry.space_group_name_H-M   'P 1'
#
loop_
_entity.id
_entity.type
_entity.pdbx_description
1 polymer ?
#
loop_
_entity_poly.entity_id
_entity_poly.type
_entity_poly.pdbx_seq_one_letter_code
_entity_poly.pdbx_strand_id
1 'polypeptide(L)'
;MSTGQKRHAIIGVNTHATYHRYPQRRQIKFGREDLTLLTQMKQAVHDNLNPFLGMAFNEKDEMLVLWKFCSRGTVQDIIYNKNVILDDKFHGAFVRDITMVSEMHN
;
A
#
# COMPACT_ATOMS: atom_id res chain seq x y z
N MET A 1 9.11 17.65 4.19
CA MET A 1 9.20 17.29 2.76
C MET A 1 8.09 16.28 2.49
N SER A 2 7.13 16.62 1.62
CA SER A 2 5.97 15.76 1.30
C SER A 2 6.43 14.57 0.46
N THR A 3 6.75 13.45 1.12
CA THR A 3 7.17 12.19 0.50
C THR A 3 6.00 11.44 -0.15
N GLY A 4 4.75 11.70 0.27
CA GLY A 4 3.56 10.98 -0.21
C GLY A 4 2.84 11.56 -1.43
N GLN A 5 2.93 12.87 -1.73
CA GLN A 5 2.12 13.47 -2.80
C GLN A 5 2.65 13.24 -4.23
N LYS A 6 3.92 12.85 -4.40
CA LYS A 6 4.53 12.79 -5.75
C LYS A 6 4.09 11.60 -6.60
N ARG A 7 3.40 10.60 -6.03
CA ARG A 7 3.04 9.36 -6.73
C ARG A 7 1.56 9.05 -6.62
N HIS A 8 0.74 10.06 -6.85
CA HIS A 8 -0.71 9.97 -6.83
C HIS A 8 -1.26 9.84 -8.26
N ALA A 9 -2.26 8.97 -8.44
CA ALA A 9 -2.95 8.75 -9.71
C ALA A 9 -4.45 8.53 -9.49
N ILE A 10 -5.25 8.75 -10.52
CA ILE A 10 -6.68 8.41 -10.53
C ILE A 10 -6.87 7.20 -11.43
N ILE A 11 -7.51 6.16 -10.92
CA ILE A 11 -7.82 4.92 -11.63
C ILE A 11 -9.33 4.84 -11.84
N GLY A 12 -9.74 4.55 -13.08
CA GLY A 12 -11.15 4.52 -13.46
C GLY A 12 -11.80 5.91 -13.31
N VAL A 13 -12.99 5.96 -12.72
CA VAL A 13 -13.75 7.20 -12.60
C VAL A 13 -13.33 8.06 -11.41
N ASN A 14 -13.08 7.48 -10.23
CA ASN A 14 -12.88 8.24 -8.99
C ASN A 14 -11.94 7.56 -7.97
N THR A 15 -11.16 6.54 -8.38
CA THR A 15 -10.31 5.83 -7.42
C THR A 15 -8.95 6.49 -7.31
N HIS A 16 -8.71 7.18 -6.20
CA HIS A 16 -7.41 7.77 -5.88
C HIS A 16 -6.43 6.68 -5.42
N ALA A 17 -5.28 6.61 -6.08
CA ALA A 17 -4.26 5.59 -5.84
C ALA A 17 -2.88 6.23 -5.59
N THR A 18 -2.06 5.55 -4.80
CA THR A 18 -0.61 5.73 -4.79
C THR A 18 0.05 4.63 -5.60
N TYR A 19 1.14 4.95 -6.29
CA TYR A 19 1.89 3.96 -7.06
C TYR A 19 3.37 3.92 -6.69
N HIS A 20 3.93 2.72 -6.71
CA HIS A 20 5.38 2.51 -6.68
C HIS A 20 5.83 2.04 -8.05
N ARG A 21 6.77 2.78 -8.64
CA ARG A 21 7.34 2.45 -9.94
C ARG A 21 8.68 1.76 -9.79
N TYR A 22 8.84 0.65 -10.49
CA TYR A 22 10.08 -0.12 -10.60
C TYR A 22 10.48 -0.28 -12.06
N PRO A 23 11.76 -0.10 -12.43
CA PRO A 23 12.20 -0.33 -13.81
C PRO A 23 12.10 -1.83 -14.15
N GLN A 24 11.53 -2.15 -15.30
CA GLN A 24 11.36 -3.51 -15.79
C GLN A 24 12.30 -3.77 -16.98
N ARG A 25 13.39 -4.51 -16.72
CA ARG A 25 14.41 -4.83 -17.76
C ARG A 25 14.06 -6.05 -18.61
N ARG A 26 13.19 -6.92 -18.11
CA ARG A 26 12.76 -8.17 -18.76
C ARG A 26 11.29 -8.39 -18.46
N GLN A 27 10.60 -9.14 -19.31
CA GLN A 27 9.23 -9.56 -19.01
C GLN A 27 9.18 -10.35 -17.71
N ILE A 28 8.23 -9.96 -16.85
CA ILE A 28 7.95 -10.61 -15.59
C ILE A 28 6.93 -11.72 -15.86
N LYS A 29 7.22 -12.93 -15.36
CA LYS A 29 6.27 -14.05 -15.38
C LYS A 29 6.02 -14.48 -13.95
N PHE A 30 4.77 -14.43 -13.53
CA PHE A 30 4.36 -14.92 -12.21
C PHE A 30 3.97 -16.39 -12.31
N GLY A 31 4.44 -17.18 -11.35
CA GLY A 31 3.98 -18.55 -11.18
C GLY A 31 2.55 -18.60 -10.67
N ARG A 32 1.94 -19.79 -10.67
CA ARG A 32 0.58 -19.96 -10.14
C ARG A 32 0.49 -19.54 -8.67
N GLU A 33 1.49 -19.89 -7.87
CA GLU A 33 1.55 -19.55 -6.44
C GLU A 33 1.59 -18.04 -6.23
N ASP A 34 2.42 -17.33 -6.98
CA ASP A 34 2.50 -15.86 -6.94
C ASP A 34 1.14 -15.22 -7.30
N LEU A 35 0.48 -15.71 -8.36
CA LEU A 35 -0.83 -15.22 -8.77
C LEU A 35 -1.91 -15.48 -7.71
N THR A 36 -1.85 -16.63 -7.04
CA THR A 36 -2.73 -16.92 -5.89
C THR A 36 -2.48 -15.94 -4.75
N LEU A 37 -1.23 -15.68 -4.39
CA LEU A 37 -0.87 -14.73 -3.34
C LEU A 37 -1.32 -13.30 -3.69
N LEU A 38 -1.08 -12.85 -4.92
CA LEU A 38 -1.53 -11.53 -5.39
C LEU A 38 -3.07 -11.39 -5.36
N THR A 39 -3.78 -12.49 -5.65
CA THR A 39 -5.24 -12.53 -5.55
C THR A 39 -5.70 -12.46 -4.11
N GLN A 40 -5.07 -13.20 -3.19
CA GLN A 40 -5.34 -13.13 -1.75
C GLN A 40 -5.07 -11.71 -1.21
N MET A 41 -3.95 -11.09 -1.59
CA MET A 41 -3.63 -9.70 -1.23
C MET A 41 -4.70 -8.71 -1.71
N LYS A 42 -5.25 -8.91 -2.92
CA LYS A 42 -6.33 -8.06 -3.44
C LYS A 42 -7.65 -8.27 -2.70
N GLN A 43 -7.89 -9.48 -2.17
CA GLN A 43 -9.09 -9.83 -1.42
C GLN A 43 -9.00 -9.46 0.07
N ALA A 44 -7.79 -9.30 0.61
CA ALA A 44 -7.53 -8.88 1.98
C ALA A 44 -7.91 -7.41 2.19
N VAL A 45 -9.20 -7.16 2.45
CA VAL A 45 -9.75 -5.84 2.74
C VAL A 45 -10.13 -5.77 4.21
N HIS A 46 -9.47 -4.89 4.96
CA HIS A 46 -9.68 -4.68 6.38
C HIS A 46 -9.57 -3.19 6.71
N ASP A 47 -10.28 -2.73 7.74
CA ASP A 47 -10.31 -1.30 8.12
C ASP A 47 -8.92 -0.77 8.49
N ASN A 48 -8.05 -1.64 9.02
CA ASN A 48 -6.69 -1.30 9.44
C ASN A 48 -5.62 -1.68 8.41
N LEU A 49 -6.00 -2.16 7.22
CA LEU A 49 -5.08 -2.54 6.17
C LEU A 49 -5.29 -1.64 4.95
N ASN A 50 -4.21 -1.04 4.44
CA ASN A 50 -4.32 -0.23 3.22
C ASN A 50 -4.63 -1.15 2.02
N PRO A 51 -5.75 -0.96 1.29
CA PRO A 51 -6.11 -1.86 0.20
C PRO A 51 -5.10 -1.89 -0.94
N PHE A 52 -4.72 -3.11 -1.34
CA PHE A 52 -3.98 -3.36 -2.56
C PHE A 52 -4.92 -3.28 -3.77
N LEU A 53 -4.64 -2.38 -4.71
CA LEU A 53 -5.50 -2.20 -5.89
C LEU A 53 -5.09 -3.12 -7.04
N GLY A 54 -3.80 -3.42 -7.14
CA GLY A 54 -3.25 -4.29 -8.17
C GLY A 54 -1.86 -3.87 -8.62
N MET A 55 -1.42 -4.48 -9.72
CA MET A 55 -0.14 -4.20 -10.36
C MET A 55 -0.31 -4.13 -11.87
N ALA A 56 0.45 -3.26 -12.51
CA ALA A 56 0.62 -3.21 -13.96
C ALA A 56 2.07 -3.56 -14.30
N PHE A 57 2.28 -4.49 -15.23
CA PHE A 57 3.59 -4.97 -15.63
C PHE A 57 3.52 -5.52 -17.06
N ASN A 58 4.66 -5.65 -17.74
CA ASN A 58 4.78 -6.11 -19.14
C ASN A 58 4.10 -5.25 -20.21
N GLU A 59 3.49 -4.12 -19.87
CA GLU A 59 2.96 -3.17 -20.87
C GLU A 59 4.04 -2.20 -21.38
N LYS A 60 5.01 -1.87 -20.53
CA LYS A 60 6.10 -0.92 -20.79
C LYS A 60 7.41 -1.41 -20.15
N ASP A 61 8.40 -0.53 -20.07
CA ASP A 61 9.67 -0.67 -19.39
C ASP A 61 9.60 -0.42 -17.87
N GLU A 62 8.39 -0.37 -17.30
CA GLU A 62 8.14 -0.15 -15.88
C GLU A 62 7.07 -1.12 -15.33
N MET A 63 7.27 -1.52 -14.08
CA MET A 63 6.25 -2.18 -13.25
C MET A 63 5.69 -1.16 -12.25
N LEU A 64 4.37 -1.12 -12.13
CA LEU A 64 3.65 -0.27 -11.20
C LEU A 64 2.92 -1.12 -10.16
N VAL A 65 3.12 -0.82 -8.88
CA VAL A 65 2.37 -1.40 -7.76
C VAL A 65 1.44 -0.35 -7.20
N LEU A 66 0.13 -0.66 -7.15
CA LEU A 66 -0.92 0.30 -6.88
C LEU A 66 -1.59 0.01 -5.54
N TRP A 67 -1.68 1.03 -4.69
CA TRP A 67 -2.33 0.99 -3.39
C TRP A 67 -3.37 2.11 -3.31
N LYS A 68 -4.39 1.94 -2.49
CA LYS A 68 -5.34 3.04 -2.23
C LYS A 68 -4.59 4.25 -1.66
N PHE A 69 -4.97 5.43 -2.11
CA PHE A 69 -4.40 6.67 -1.58
C PHE A 69 -4.83 6.90 -0.14
N CYS A 70 -3.85 7.10 0.74
CA CYS A 70 -4.06 7.56 2.12
C CYS A 70 -3.57 9.00 2.25
N SER A 71 -4.48 9.92 2.58
CA SER A 71 -4.15 11.35 2.75
C SER A 71 -3.16 11.61 3.89
N ARG A 72 -3.11 10.73 4.89
CA ARG A 72 -2.18 10.80 6.02
C ARG A 72 -0.75 10.34 5.69
N GLY A 73 -0.53 9.78 4.49
CA GLY A 73 0.76 9.19 4.10
C GLY A 73 0.98 7.79 4.68
N THR A 74 2.19 7.29 4.53
CA THR A 74 2.60 5.97 5.03
C THR A 74 2.87 6.02 6.53
N VAL A 75 2.91 4.85 7.18
CA VAL A 75 3.36 4.72 8.58
C VAL A 75 4.75 5.34 8.77
N GLN A 76 5.65 5.12 7.81
CA GLN A 76 6.99 5.72 7.81
C GLN A 76 6.90 7.25 7.83
N ASP A 77 6.04 7.83 6.99
CA ASP A 77 5.85 9.29 6.95
C ASP A 77 5.36 9.83 8.29
N ILE A 78 4.49 9.11 9.01
CA ILE A 78 4.00 9.53 10.33
C ILE A 78 5.09 9.39 11.40
N ILE A 79 5.78 8.24 11.48
CA ILE A 79 6.78 7.97 12.52
C ILE A 79 7.97 8.93 12.45
N TYR A 80 8.43 9.27 11.24
CA TYR A 80 9.59 10.14 11.06
C TYR A 80 9.22 11.63 10.95
N ASN A 81 7.94 11.99 11.03
CA ASN A 81 7.52 13.37 11.02
C ASN A 81 7.64 14.00 12.41
N LYS A 82 8.70 14.79 12.60
CA LYS A 82 8.98 15.55 13.83
C LYS A 82 7.89 16.55 14.24
N ASN A 83 6.96 16.87 13.33
CA ASN A 83 5.85 17.79 13.60
C ASN A 83 4.61 17.06 14.13
N VAL A 84 4.61 15.72 14.17
CA VAL A 84 3.52 14.93 14.74
C VAL A 84 3.95 14.48 16.14
N ILE A 85 3.12 14.78 17.14
CA ILE A 85 3.32 14.27 18.50
C ILE A 85 2.70 12.87 18.55
N LEU A 86 3.54 11.87 18.78
CA LEU A 86 3.13 10.49 18.99
C LEU A 86 3.10 10.26 20.50
N ASP A 87 1.95 10.51 21.12
CA ASP A 87 1.78 10.31 22.57
C ASP A 87 1.48 8.84 22.90
N ASP A 88 1.48 8.50 24.20
CA ASP A 88 1.23 7.12 24.66
C ASP A 88 -0.11 6.56 24.18
N LYS A 89 -1.12 7.43 24.01
CA LYS A 89 -2.43 7.06 23.48
C LYS A 89 -2.33 6.68 22.00
N PHE A 90 -1.60 7.47 21.20
CA PHE A 90 -1.33 7.14 19.81
C PHE A 90 -0.57 5.80 19.72
N HIS A 91 0.46 5.60 20.53
CA HIS A 91 1.21 4.34 20.55
C HIS A 91 0.32 3.15 20.87
N GLY A 92 -0.53 3.24 21.89
CA GLY A 92 -1.46 2.17 22.26
C GLY A 92 -2.48 1.86 21.16
N ALA A 93 -3.08 2.89 20.56
CA ALA A 93 -4.01 2.72 19.44
C ALA A 93 -3.32 2.09 18.22
N PHE A 94 -2.11 2.54 17.90
CA PHE A 94 -1.34 2.05 16.76
C PHE A 94 -0.97 0.56 16.89
N VAL A 95 -0.49 0.14 18.07
CA VAL A 95 -0.17 -1.27 18.34
C VAL A 95 -1.41 -2.15 18.24
N ARG A 96 -2.55 -1.70 18.79
CA ARG A 96 -3.82 -2.42 18.68
C ARG A 96 -4.24 -2.56 17.22
N ASP A 97 -4.16 -1.49 16.44
CA ASP A 97 -4.62 -1.50 15.05
C ASP A 97 -3.78 -2.45 14.17
N ILE A 98 -2.47 -2.56 14.42
CA ILE A 98 -1.58 -3.58 13.80
C ILE A 98 -1.95 -5.00 14.25
N THR A 99 -2.24 -5.19 15.53
CA THR A 99 -2.57 -6.51 16.07
C THR A 99 -3.86 -7.06 15.44
N MET A 100 -4.88 -6.22 15.28
CA MET A 100 -6.13 -6.59 14.61
C MET A 100 -5.94 -7.08 13.17
N VAL A 101 -4.96 -6.54 12.42
CA VAL A 101 -4.64 -7.05 11.07
C VAL A 101 -4.09 -8.47 11.12
N SER A 102 -3.32 -8.79 12.17
CA SER A 102 -2.65 -10.10 12.31
C SER A 102 -3.64 -11.21 12.68
N GLU A 103 -4.71 -10.87 13.39
CA GLU A 103 -5.78 -11.80 13.77
C GLU A 103 -6.67 -12.21 12.58
N MET A 104 -6.59 -11.50 11.45
CA MET A 104 -7.39 -11.79 10.24
C MET A 104 -7.06 -13.14 9.58
N HIS A 105 -5.95 -13.78 9.99
CA HIS A 105 -5.46 -15.06 9.46
C HIS A 105 -5.64 -16.26 10.41
N ASN A 106 -6.40 -16.11 11.50
CA ASN A 106 -6.75 -17.19 12.43
C ASN A 106 -8.26 -17.47 12.43
#